data_AF-A0A534ZJ20-F1
#
_entry.id   AF-A0A534ZJ20-F1
#
_cell.length_a   1.000
_cell.length_b   1.000
_cell.length_c   1.000
_cell.angle_alpha   90.00
_cell.angle_beta   90.00
_cell.angle_gamma   90.00
#
_symmetry.space_group_name_H-M   'P 1'
#
loop_
_entity.id
_entity.type
_entity.pdbx_description
1 polymer ?
#
loop_
_entity_poly.entity_id
_entity_poly.type
_entity_poly.pdbx_seq_one_letter_code
_entity_poly.pdbx_strand_id
1 'polypeptide(L)'
;MRVGLLRERIVAALATGLHRPEPEVVALTADRTKAMAVALAGRRDDEEVEVEELDVTTARAAAILGFHPEHVRRLIRGGRLRARRVGGDFRVRLNDLWPLLEVRHREPGRRRLRVRR
;
A
#
# COMPACT_ATOMS: atom_id res chain seq x y z
N MET A 1 7.90 -4.55 16.85
CA MET A 1 8.60 -3.23 16.74
C MET A 1 7.64 -2.11 17.10
N ARG A 2 8.09 -1.05 17.77
CA ARG A 2 7.23 0.09 18.13
C ARG A 2 6.78 0.89 16.91
N VAL A 3 5.52 1.31 16.89
CA VAL A 3 4.93 2.11 15.80
C VAL A 3 5.66 3.45 15.59
N GLY A 4 6.07 4.13 16.66
CA GLY A 4 6.82 5.39 16.55
C GLY A 4 8.12 5.23 15.77
N LEU A 5 8.92 4.21 16.11
CA LEU A 5 10.16 3.87 15.40
C LEU A 5 9.89 3.50 13.93
N LEU A 6 8.78 2.81 13.66
CA LEU A 6 8.38 2.49 12.29
C LEU A 6 8.07 3.74 11.48
N ARG A 7 7.36 4.72 12.06
CA ARG A 7 7.05 6.00 11.40
C ARG A 7 8.32 6.77 11.05
N GLU A 8 9.27 6.85 11.99
CA GLU A 8 10.58 7.46 11.75
C GLU A 8 11.33 6.76 10.61
N ARG A 9 11.37 5.41 10.63
CA ARG A 9 12.05 4.62 9.60
C ARG A 9 11.46 4.83 8.21
N ILE A 10 10.13 4.88 8.07
CA ILE A 10 9.52 5.11 6.75
C ILE A 10 9.74 6.53 6.25
N VAL A 11 9.77 7.53 7.13
CA VAL A 11 10.09 8.91 6.75
C VAL A 11 11.54 9.01 6.27
N ALA A 12 12.48 8.39 7.00
CA ALA A 12 13.88 8.35 6.60
C ALA A 12 14.09 7.61 5.26
N ALA A 13 13.38 6.50 5.05
CA ALA A 13 13.41 5.75 3.80
C ALA A 13 12.85 6.58 2.64
N LEU A 14 11.74 7.31 2.86
CA LEU A 14 11.19 8.23 1.87
C LEU A 14 12.18 9.33 1.51
N ALA A 15 12.72 10.04 2.51
CA ALA A 15 13.70 11.11 2.28
C ALA A 15 14.88 10.62 1.44
N THR A 16 15.43 9.46 1.77
CA THR A 16 16.52 8.82 1.00
C THR A 16 16.08 8.45 -0.41
N GLY A 17 14.87 7.89 -0.56
CA GLY A 17 14.35 7.45 -1.86
C GLY A 17 14.00 8.60 -2.81
N LEU A 18 13.61 9.76 -2.29
CA LEU A 18 13.32 10.95 -3.09
C LEU A 18 14.56 11.54 -3.77
N HIS A 19 15.77 11.20 -3.29
CA HIS A 19 17.03 11.63 -3.90
C HIS A 19 17.51 10.70 -5.03
N ARG A 20 16.74 9.68 -5.40
CA ARG A 20 17.12 8.74 -6.47
C ARG A 20 16.86 9.36 -7.85
N PRO A 21 17.77 9.15 -8.82
CA PRO A 21 17.60 9.70 -10.16
C PRO A 21 16.50 8.97 -10.96
N GLU A 22 16.18 7.72 -10.62
CA GLU A 22 15.19 6.90 -11.33
C GLU A 22 13.75 7.22 -10.88
N PRO A 23 12.88 7.78 -11.75
CA PRO A 23 11.52 8.17 -11.37
C PRO A 23 10.65 7.01 -10.84
N GLU A 24 10.84 5.81 -11.39
CA GLU A 24 10.15 4.59 -10.95
C GLU A 24 10.54 4.18 -9.53
N VAL A 25 11.81 4.38 -9.13
CA VAL A 25 12.29 4.10 -7.77
C VAL A 25 11.72 5.12 -6.79
N VAL A 26 11.68 6.40 -7.18
CA VAL A 26 11.05 7.47 -6.40
C VAL A 26 9.57 7.15 -6.17
N ALA A 27 8.84 6.83 -7.24
CA ALA A 27 7.40 6.56 -7.19
C ALA A 27 7.06 5.29 -6.38
N LEU A 28 7.85 4.22 -6.53
CA LEU A 28 7.69 3.00 -5.74
C LEU A 28 7.96 3.24 -4.26
N THR A 29 9.03 3.98 -3.93
CA THR A 29 9.34 4.37 -2.55
C THR A 29 8.20 5.17 -1.92
N ALA A 30 7.65 6.15 -2.65
CA ALA A 30 6.53 6.94 -2.19
C ALA A 30 5.26 6.08 -1.96
N ASP A 31 4.92 5.18 -2.88
CA ASP A 31 3.77 4.29 -2.74
C ASP A 31 3.93 3.30 -1.56
N ARG A 32 5.14 2.74 -1.35
CA ARG A 32 5.43 1.88 -0.20
C ARG A 32 5.33 2.64 1.12
N THR A 33 5.84 3.87 1.17
CA THR A 33 5.74 4.74 2.34
C THR A 33 4.28 5.05 2.67
N LYS A 34 3.50 5.44 1.67
CA LYS A 34 2.05 5.66 1.81
C LYS A 34 1.34 4.41 2.34
N ALA A 35 1.68 3.23 1.81
CA ALA A 35 1.09 1.98 2.26
C ALA A 35 1.34 1.73 3.75
N MET A 36 2.58 1.90 4.21
CA MET A 36 2.92 1.74 5.63
C MET A 36 2.26 2.80 6.50
N ALA A 37 2.27 4.07 6.07
CA ALA A 37 1.64 5.15 6.81
C ALA A 37 0.13 4.90 7.01
N VAL A 38 -0.57 4.43 5.97
CA VAL A 38 -1.99 4.07 6.05
C VAL A 38 -2.23 2.85 6.95
N ALA A 39 -1.34 1.85 6.93
CA ALA A 39 -1.44 0.67 7.80
C ALA A 39 -1.26 1.03 9.29
N LEU A 40 -0.39 1.99 9.58
CA LEU A 40 -0.11 2.49 10.94
C LEU A 40 -1.07 3.61 11.39
N ALA A 41 -1.97 4.07 10.52
CA ALA A 41 -2.90 5.14 10.82
C ALA A 41 -3.88 4.76 11.95
N GLY A 42 -3.92 5.59 13.00
CA GLY A 42 -4.74 5.38 14.20
C GLY A 42 -4.10 4.51 15.27
N ARG A 43 -2.90 3.97 15.05
CA ARG A 43 -2.13 3.26 16.08
C ARG A 43 -1.36 4.24 16.97
N ARG A 44 -1.11 3.85 18.21
CA ARG A 44 -0.31 4.64 19.17
C ARG A 44 1.18 4.37 18.96
N ASP A 45 2.04 5.33 19.28
CA ASP A 45 3.48 5.19 19.03
C ASP A 45 4.17 4.12 19.88
N ASP A 46 3.64 3.88 21.09
CA ASP A 46 4.11 2.87 22.04
C ASP A 46 3.63 1.45 21.70
N GLU A 47 2.67 1.31 20.79
CA GLU A 47 2.13 0.02 20.36
C GLU A 47 3.20 -0.81 19.64
N GLU A 48 3.25 -2.11 19.95
CA GLU A 48 4.11 -3.06 19.25
C GLU A 48 3.37 -3.73 18.10
N VAL A 49 3.99 -3.74 16.93
CA VAL A 49 3.46 -4.40 15.74
C VAL A 49 4.53 -5.26 15.06
N GLU A 50 4.07 -6.32 14.42
CA GLU A 50 4.85 -7.11 13.46
C GLU A 50 4.51 -6.62 12.05
N VAL A 51 5.53 -6.19 11.30
CA VAL A 51 5.32 -5.54 10.00
C VAL A 51 4.71 -6.51 9.00
N GLU A 52 5.13 -7.77 9.07
CA GLU A 52 4.69 -8.88 8.23
C GLU A 52 3.22 -9.23 8.44
N GLU A 53 2.67 -8.92 9.62
CA GLU A 53 1.30 -9.21 9.99
C GLU A 53 0.35 -8.02 9.80
N LEU A 54 0.88 -6.83 9.48
CA LEU A 54 0.05 -5.65 9.25
C LEU A 54 -0.97 -5.91 8.14
N ASP A 55 -2.24 -5.75 8.50
CA ASP A 55 -3.36 -5.80 7.57
C ASP A 55 -4.14 -4.48 7.54
N VAL A 56 -4.86 -4.30 6.44
CA VAL A 56 -5.70 -3.13 6.20
C VAL A 56 -7.08 -3.56 5.73
N THR A 57 -8.08 -2.72 6.03
CA THR A 57 -9.44 -2.89 5.49
C THR A 57 -9.45 -2.70 3.98
N THR A 58 -10.54 -3.14 3.34
CA THR A 58 -10.75 -2.91 1.90
C THR A 58 -10.63 -1.42 1.53
N ALA A 59 -11.20 -0.54 2.37
CA ALA A 59 -11.16 0.90 2.13
C ALA A 59 -9.74 1.46 2.18
N ARG A 60 -8.93 1.04 3.17
CA ARG A 60 -7.52 1.44 3.28
C ARG A 60 -6.68 0.86 2.14
N ALA A 61 -6.87 -0.40 1.76
CA ALA A 61 -6.22 -0.99 0.59
C ALA A 61 -6.54 -0.20 -0.69
N ALA A 62 -7.78 0.26 -0.85
CA ALA A 62 -8.18 1.08 -2.00
C ALA A 62 -7.44 2.43 -2.04
N ALA A 63 -7.31 3.11 -0.89
CA ALA A 63 -6.54 4.34 -0.77
C ALA A 63 -5.05 4.12 -1.10
N ILE A 64 -4.48 3.01 -0.65
CA ILE A 64 -3.08 2.64 -0.94
C ILE A 64 -2.89 2.42 -2.45
N LEU A 65 -3.77 1.63 -3.08
CA LEU A 65 -3.65 1.27 -4.50
C LEU A 65 -4.12 2.37 -5.46
N GLY A 66 -4.81 3.41 -4.96
CA GLY A 66 -5.45 4.43 -5.79
C GLY A 66 -6.64 3.88 -6.58
N PHE A 67 -7.40 2.94 -5.99
CA PHE A 67 -8.58 2.32 -6.60
C PHE A 67 -9.86 2.73 -5.88
N HIS A 68 -10.99 2.48 -6.53
CA HIS A 68 -12.29 2.45 -5.86
C HIS A 68 -12.39 1.20 -4.95
N PRO A 69 -12.98 1.26 -3.74
CA PRO A 69 -13.10 0.09 -2.85
C PRO A 69 -13.75 -1.13 -3.49
N GLU A 70 -14.75 -0.92 -4.36
CA GLU A 70 -15.39 -2.03 -5.08
C GLU A 70 -14.45 -2.75 -6.06
N HIS A 71 -13.46 -2.04 -6.62
CA HIS A 71 -12.43 -2.67 -7.43
C HIS A 71 -11.59 -3.62 -6.57
N VAL A 72 -11.21 -3.21 -5.37
CA VAL A 72 -10.46 -4.06 -4.42
C VAL A 72 -11.27 -5.30 -4.06
N ARG A 73 -12.57 -5.15 -3.74
CA ARG A 73 -13.45 -6.31 -3.48
C ARG A 73 -13.52 -7.26 -4.67
N ARG A 74 -13.56 -6.73 -5.88
CA ARG A 74 -13.54 -7.54 -7.11
C ARG A 74 -12.23 -8.32 -7.26
N LEU A 75 -11.09 -7.71 -6.96
CA LEU A 75 -9.80 -8.42 -6.96
C LEU A 75 -9.79 -9.57 -5.95
N ILE A 76 -10.34 -9.34 -4.75
CA ILE A 76 -10.44 -10.37 -3.71
C ILE A 76 -11.37 -11.51 -4.14
N ARG A 77 -12.60 -11.19 -4.57
CA ARG A 77 -13.58 -12.21 -5.02
C ARG A 77 -13.09 -13.00 -6.24
N GLY A 78 -12.31 -12.36 -7.12
CA GLY A 78 -11.69 -13.00 -8.28
C GLY A 78 -10.38 -13.73 -7.98
N GLY A 79 -9.96 -13.85 -6.72
CA GLY A 79 -8.72 -14.56 -6.32
C GLY A 79 -7.42 -13.86 -6.71
N ARG A 80 -7.48 -12.60 -7.18
CA ARG A 80 -6.31 -11.81 -7.60
C ARG A 80 -5.65 -11.04 -6.46
N LEU A 81 -6.32 -10.95 -5.32
CA LEU A 81 -5.79 -10.36 -4.10
C LEU A 81 -6.19 -11.24 -2.91
N ARG A 82 -5.21 -11.69 -2.13
CA ARG A 82 -5.45 -12.49 -0.93
C ARG A 82 -6.04 -11.60 0.17
N ALA A 83 -7.04 -12.12 0.87
CA ALA A 83 -7.65 -11.44 2.00
C ALA A 83 -8.34 -12.45 2.93
N ARG A 84 -8.54 -12.03 4.18
CA ARG A 84 -9.31 -12.77 5.19
C ARG A 84 -10.56 -11.98 5.55
N ARG A 85 -11.71 -12.65 5.64
CA ARG A 85 -12.97 -12.01 6.04
C ARG A 85 -13.00 -11.86 7.57
N VAL A 86 -13.21 -10.63 8.06
CA VAL A 86 -13.29 -10.31 9.49
C VAL A 86 -14.37 -9.24 9.70
N GLY A 87 -15.37 -9.55 10.53
CA GLY A 87 -16.38 -8.56 10.95
C GLY A 87 -17.13 -7.88 9.79
N GLY A 88 -17.43 -8.62 8.72
CA GLY A 88 -18.16 -8.10 7.56
C GLY A 88 -17.33 -7.40 6.49
N ASP A 89 -16.04 -7.12 6.75
CA ASP A 89 -15.10 -6.60 5.75
C ASP A 89 -13.97 -7.60 5.47
N PHE A 90 -13.14 -7.30 4.47
CA PHE A 90 -11.90 -8.02 4.20
C PHE A 90 -10.71 -7.32 4.82
N ARG A 91 -9.79 -8.13 5.33
CA ARG A 91 -8.45 -7.75 5.79
C ARG A 91 -7.43 -8.24 4.80
N VAL A 92 -6.68 -7.31 4.23
CA VAL A 92 -5.63 -7.55 3.23
C VAL A 92 -4.30 -7.30 3.90
N ARG A 93 -3.38 -8.28 3.89
CA ARG A 93 -2.04 -8.06 4.41
C ARG A 93 -1.31 -7.06 3.54
N LEU A 94 -0.48 -6.22 4.15
CA LEU A 94 0.29 -5.20 3.44
C LEU A 94 1.20 -5.84 2.37
N ASN A 95 1.77 -7.01 2.68
CA ASN A 95 2.61 -7.78 1.77
C ASN A 95 1.90 -8.23 0.49
N ASP A 96 0.59 -8.48 0.54
CA ASP A 96 -0.19 -8.85 -0.63
C ASP A 96 -0.44 -7.65 -1.57
N LEU A 97 -0.18 -6.41 -1.12
CA LEU A 97 -0.30 -5.20 -1.94
C LEU A 97 0.97 -4.88 -2.74
N TRP A 98 2.14 -5.39 -2.34
CA TRP A 98 3.42 -5.07 -3.00
C TRP A 98 3.44 -5.40 -4.48
N PRO A 99 3.01 -6.60 -4.93
CA PRO A 99 3.03 -6.92 -6.36
C PRO A 99 2.19 -5.96 -7.20
N LEU A 100 1.07 -5.47 -6.66
CA LEU A 100 0.19 -4.52 -7.36
C LEU A 100 0.82 -3.13 -7.48
N LEU A 101 1.60 -2.70 -6.48
CA LEU A 101 2.35 -1.45 -6.52
C LEU A 101 3.56 -1.55 -7.44
N GLU A 102 4.27 -2.67 -7.46
CA GLU A 102 5.45 -2.87 -8.32
C GLU A 102 5.07 -2.91 -9.80
N VAL A 103 4.00 -3.63 -10.16
CA VAL A 103 3.52 -3.70 -11.56
C VAL A 103 3.15 -2.30 -12.09
N ARG A 104 2.62 -1.41 -11.23
CA ARG A 104 2.29 -0.03 -11.61
C ARG A 104 3.52 0.75 -12.10
N HIS A 105 4.69 0.50 -11.52
CA HIS A 105 5.92 1.26 -11.79
C HIS A 105 6.82 0.58 -12.83
N ARG A 106 6.68 -0.73 -13.06
CA ARG A 106 7.39 -1.44 -14.15
C ARG A 106 6.87 -1.06 -15.55
N GLU A 107 5.62 -0.64 -15.69
CA GLU A 107 5.02 -0.22 -16.97
C GLU A 107 4.40 1.19 -16.92
N PRO A 108 5.19 2.28 -16.84
CA PRO A 108 4.65 3.64 -16.61
C PRO A 108 3.70 4.21 -17.70
N GLY A 109 3.44 3.50 -18.80
CA GLY A 109 2.72 4.01 -19.98
C GLY A 109 1.32 3.43 -20.25
N ARG A 110 0.99 2.21 -19.81
CA ARG A 110 -0.27 1.54 -20.24
C ARG A 110 -1.55 2.18 -19.69
N ARG A 111 -1.48 2.92 -18.59
CA ARG A 111 -2.65 3.54 -17.94
C ARG A 111 -2.99 4.96 -18.41
N ARG A 112 -2.13 5.62 -19.20
CA ARG A 112 -2.35 7.04 -19.59
C ARG A 112 -3.24 7.25 -20.83
N LEU A 113 -3.69 6.19 -21.51
CA LEU A 113 -4.53 6.30 -22.72
C LEU A 113 -5.91 5.66 -22.52
N ARG A 114 -6.71 6.23 -21.62
CA ARG A 114 -8.16 6.31 -21.80
C ARG A 114 -8.63 7.71 -21.42
N VAL A 115 -8.11 8.71 -22.15
CA VAL A 115 -8.85 9.95 -22.36
C VAL A 115 -10.09 9.53 -23.14
N ARG A 116 -11.26 9.62 -22.50
CA ARG A 116 -12.55 9.47 -23.22
C ARG A 116 -12.56 10.54 -24.31
N ARG A 117 -12.66 10.11 -25.57
CA ARG A 117 -13.23 10.95 -26.63
C ARG A 117 -14.72 11.10 -26.37
#